data_AF-A0A1S3A6E2-F1
#
_entry.id   AF-A0A1S3A6E2-F1
#
_cell.length_a   1.000
_cell.length_b   1.000
_cell.length_c   1.000
_cell.angle_alpha   90.00
_cell.angle_beta   90.00
_cell.angle_gamma   90.00
#
_symmetry.space_group_name_H-M   'P 1'
#
loop_
_entity.id
_entity.type
_entity.pdbx_description
1 polymer ?
#
loop_
_entity_poly.entity_id
_entity_poly.type
_entity_poly.pdbx_seq_one_letter_code
_entity_poly.pdbx_strand_id
1 'polypeptide(L)'
;MASESGKLWGGRFVGAVDPIMEKFNSSITYDRKLWEVDVQGSKAYSRGLEKAGLLTKAEMDRILQGLDKELIGDTAGKLHTGRSRNDQVVTDLRLWMRQDCSALSALLRELIKTMVDRAEA
;
A
#
# COMPACT_ATOMS: atom_id res chain seq x y z
N MET A 1 -10.07 26.43 15.01
CA MET A 1 -9.25 26.31 13.79
C MET A 1 -8.30 25.15 14.01
N ALA A 2 -8.48 24.04 13.28
CA ALA A 2 -7.57 22.90 13.39
C ALA A 2 -6.21 23.33 12.82
N SER A 3 -5.15 23.18 13.61
CA SER A 3 -3.78 23.46 13.20
C SER A 3 -3.42 22.68 11.95
N GLU A 4 -2.72 23.32 11.01
CA GLU A 4 -2.03 22.72 9.87
C GLU A 4 -1.00 21.68 10.34
N SER A 5 -1.49 20.50 10.71
CA SER A 5 -0.65 19.34 10.94
C SER A 5 -0.49 18.65 9.59
N GLY A 6 0.65 18.86 8.92
CA GLY A 6 1.04 18.13 7.70
C GLY A 6 1.25 16.62 7.90
N LYS A 7 0.74 16.06 9.00
CA LYS A 7 0.82 14.63 9.31
C LYS A 7 -0.34 13.91 8.66
N LEU A 8 -0.01 12.86 7.91
CA LEU A 8 -0.98 11.99 7.27
C LEU A 8 -1.73 11.11 8.29
N TRP A 9 -1.35 11.08 9.58
CA TRP A 9 -1.94 10.21 10.60
C TRP A 9 -2.52 10.96 11.82
N GLY A 10 -3.60 10.41 12.36
CA GLY A 10 -4.24 10.93 13.57
C GLY A 10 -3.45 10.64 14.84
N GLY A 11 -3.70 11.42 15.90
CA GLY A 11 -3.10 11.26 17.22
C GLY A 11 -3.91 11.97 18.30
N ARG A 12 -3.67 11.66 19.58
CA ARG A 12 -4.36 12.27 20.74
C ARG A 12 -3.53 13.35 21.45
N PHE A 13 -2.31 13.58 21.01
CA PHE A 13 -1.40 14.53 21.64
C PHE A 13 -1.68 15.95 21.15
N VAL A 14 -1.72 16.90 22.08
CA VAL A 14 -1.78 18.34 21.80
C VAL A 14 -0.34 18.89 21.72
N GLY A 15 -0.07 19.76 20.74
CA GLY A 15 1.23 20.40 20.54
C GLY A 15 2.11 19.76 19.45
N ALA A 16 3.36 20.24 19.36
CA ALA A 16 4.33 19.73 18.40
C ALA A 16 4.88 18.37 18.84
N VAL A 17 5.05 17.45 17.88
CA VAL A 17 5.68 16.16 18.13
C VAL A 17 7.19 16.34 18.19
N ASP A 18 7.84 15.66 19.14
CA ASP A 18 9.30 15.66 19.25
C ASP A 18 9.96 15.11 17.96
N PRO A 19 11.02 15.76 17.43
CA PRO A 19 11.68 15.32 16.19
C PRO A 19 12.25 13.90 16.24
N ILE A 20 12.67 13.43 17.42
CA ILE A 20 13.16 12.05 17.62
C ILE A 20 11.98 11.08 17.53
N MET A 21 10.84 11.41 18.14
CA MET A 21 9.63 10.60 18.05
C MET A 21 9.13 10.48 16.60
N GLU A 22 9.20 11.57 15.83
CA GLU A 22 8.82 11.56 14.42
C GLU A 22 9.73 10.65 13.58
N LYS A 23 11.05 10.72 13.80
CA LYS A 23 12.01 9.81 13.12
C LYS A 23 11.80 8.36 13.53
N PHE A 24 11.57 8.09 14.82
CA PHE A 24 11.36 6.75 15.34
C PHE A 24 10.07 6.10 14.82
N ASN A 25 9.00 6.88 14.69
CA ASN A 25 7.70 6.38 14.21
C ASN A 25 7.62 6.26 12.68
N SER A 26 8.54 6.87 11.94
CA SER A 26 8.51 6.87 10.48
C SER A 26 9.01 5.55 9.89
N SER A 27 8.18 4.92 9.07
CA SER A 27 8.50 3.66 8.37
C SER A 27 8.88 3.84 6.90
N ILE A 28 8.76 5.06 6.36
CA ILE A 28 8.93 5.37 4.93
C ILE A 28 10.29 4.98 4.35
N THR A 29 11.31 4.88 5.20
CA THR A 29 12.66 4.49 4.79
C THR A 29 12.72 3.04 4.27
N TYR A 30 11.80 2.17 4.70
CA TYR A 30 11.74 0.77 4.31
C TYR A 30 10.40 0.34 3.72
N ASP A 31 9.27 0.86 4.19
CA ASP A 31 7.94 0.46 3.69
C ASP A 31 7.59 1.06 2.34
N ARG A 32 8.35 2.06 1.85
CA ARG A 32 8.19 2.61 0.49
C ARG A 32 8.21 1.54 -0.59
N LYS A 33 8.81 0.37 -0.33
CA LYS A 33 8.80 -0.79 -1.24
C LYS A 33 7.39 -1.34 -1.50
N LEU A 34 6.43 -1.07 -0.61
CA LEU A 34 5.04 -1.51 -0.71
C LEU A 34 4.20 -0.62 -1.64
N TRP A 35 4.77 0.45 -2.22
CA TRP A 35 4.02 1.43 -3.01
C TRP A 35 3.22 0.80 -4.17
N GLU A 36 3.81 -0.15 -4.89
CA GLU A 36 3.15 -0.79 -6.04
C GLU A 36 1.89 -1.56 -5.61
N VAL A 37 2.02 -2.33 -4.54
CA VAL A 37 0.92 -3.16 -4.02
C VAL A 37 -0.12 -2.32 -3.28
N ASP A 38 0.27 -1.21 -2.63
CA ASP A 38 -0.66 -0.26 -2.04
C ASP A 38 -1.50 0.45 -3.11
N VAL A 39 -0.90 0.89 -4.21
CA VAL A 39 -1.61 1.45 -5.36
C VAL A 39 -2.54 0.40 -5.97
N GLN A 40 -2.07 -0.84 -6.15
CA GLN A 40 -2.88 -1.95 -6.63
C GLN A 40 -4.10 -2.20 -5.72
N GLY A 41 -3.88 -2.31 -4.41
CA GLY A 41 -4.91 -2.52 -3.40
C GLY A 41 -5.92 -1.38 -3.38
N SER A 42 -5.45 -0.15 -3.48
CA SER A 42 -6.27 1.06 -3.54
C SER A 42 -7.16 1.11 -4.79
N LYS A 43 -6.65 0.70 -5.97
CA LYS A 43 -7.47 0.58 -7.18
C LYS A 43 -8.54 -0.50 -7.04
N ALA A 44 -8.24 -1.63 -6.39
CA ALA A 44 -9.22 -2.67 -6.13
C ALA A 44 -10.30 -2.19 -5.15
N TYR A 45 -9.89 -1.49 -4.09
CA TYR A 45 -10.82 -0.93 -3.10
C TYR A 45 -11.76 0.12 -3.71
N SER A 46 -11.25 1.00 -4.56
CA SER A 46 -12.07 2.00 -5.27
C SER A 46 -13.17 1.34 -6.13
N ARG A 47 -12.84 0.25 -6.84
CA ARG A 47 -13.86 -0.54 -7.57
C ARG A 47 -14.87 -1.21 -6.63
N GLY A 48 -14.43 -1.66 -5.46
CA GLY A 48 -15.32 -2.19 -4.42
C GLY A 48 -16.31 -1.16 -3.91
N LEU A 49 -15.85 0.07 -3.65
CA LEU A 49 -16.70 1.18 -3.20
C LEU A 49 -17.73 1.61 -4.26
N GLU A 50 -17.34 1.64 -5.53
CA GLU A 50 -18.27 1.91 -6.64
C GLU A 50 -19.37 0.85 -6.70
N LYS A 51 -18.98 -0.44 -6.64
CA LYS A 51 -19.93 -1.55 -6.60
C LYS A 51 -20.85 -1.49 -5.38
N ALA A 52 -20.37 -0.98 -4.24
CA ALA A 52 -21.16 -0.79 -3.03
C ALA A 52 -22.07 0.46 -3.08
N GLY A 53 -22.03 1.25 -4.15
CA GLY A 53 -22.81 2.49 -4.29
C GLY A 53 -22.26 3.66 -3.46
N LEU A 54 -21.03 3.56 -2.95
CA LEU A 54 -20.37 4.60 -2.16
C LEU A 54 -19.53 5.56 -3.02
N LEU A 55 -19.25 5.17 -4.27
CA LEU A 55 -18.69 6.03 -5.30
C LEU A 55 -19.56 5.97 -6.55
N THR A 56 -19.70 7.08 -7.24
CA THR A 56 -20.16 7.07 -8.63
C THR A 56 -19.06 6.56 -9.55
N LYS A 57 -19.44 6.06 -10.74
CA LYS A 57 -18.48 5.62 -11.76
C LYS A 57 -17.45 6.71 -12.11
N ALA A 58 -17.89 7.96 -12.21
CA ALA A 58 -17.03 9.11 -12.50
C ALA A 58 -16.06 9.46 -11.35
N GLU A 59 -16.45 9.21 -10.09
CA GLU A 59 -15.54 9.37 -8.95
C GLU A 59 -14.51 8.25 -8.90
N MET A 60 -14.93 7.01 -9.09
CA MET A 60 -14.02 5.87 -9.20
C MET A 60 -13.00 6.08 -10.32
N ASP A 61 -13.43 6.49 -11.51
CA ASP A 61 -12.54 6.70 -12.65
C ASP A 61 -11.52 7.84 -12.38
N ARG A 62 -11.93 8.92 -11.71
CA ARG A 62 -11.01 9.98 -11.27
C ARG A 62 -9.98 9.48 -10.27
N ILE A 63 -10.40 8.65 -9.30
CA ILE A 63 -9.49 8.04 -8.32
C ILE A 63 -8.50 7.11 -9.02
N LEU A 64 -8.96 6.25 -9.93
CA LEU A 64 -8.08 5.35 -10.68
C LEU A 64 -7.06 6.13 -11.52
N GLN A 65 -7.50 7.15 -12.27
CA GLN A 65 -6.61 8.01 -13.05
C GLN A 65 -5.60 8.74 -12.16
N GLY A 66 -6.02 9.19 -10.98
CA GLY A 66 -5.15 9.87 -10.05
C GLY A 66 -4.12 8.93 -9.41
N LEU A 67 -4.49 7.69 -9.12
CA LEU A 67 -3.57 6.64 -8.67
C LEU A 67 -2.55 6.24 -9.77
N ASP A 68 -2.91 6.36 -11.05
CA ASP A 68 -1.99 6.15 -12.17
C ASP A 68 -1.01 7.31 -12.38
N LYS A 69 -1.40 8.53 -11.98
CA LYS A 69 -0.65 9.78 -12.23
C LYS A 69 -0.04 10.39 -10.96
N GLU A 70 -0.17 9.72 -9.81
CA GLU A 70 0.20 10.24 -8.48
C GLU A 70 -0.44 11.62 -8.15
N LEU A 71 -1.58 11.93 -8.78
CA LEU A 71 -2.28 13.21 -8.65
C LEU A 71 -3.74 12.96 -8.30
N ILE A 72 -4.10 13.09 -7.03
CA ILE A 72 -5.48 12.92 -6.58
C ILE A 72 -5.92 14.17 -5.82
N GLY A 73 -6.93 14.88 -6.35
CA GLY A 73 -7.56 16.02 -5.67
C GLY A 73 -8.56 15.58 -4.58
N ASP A 74 -9.56 16.40 -4.28
CA ASP A 74 -10.49 16.21 -3.15
C ASP A 74 -11.18 14.83 -3.08
N THR A 75 -11.36 14.14 -4.23
CA THR A 75 -11.90 12.78 -4.26
C THR A 75 -11.02 11.73 -3.59
N ALA A 76 -9.73 12.02 -3.33
CA ALA A 76 -8.80 11.14 -2.62
C ALA A 76 -9.33 10.72 -1.25
N GLY A 77 -9.97 11.64 -0.52
CA GLY A 77 -10.49 11.37 0.82
C GLY A 77 -11.54 10.26 0.86
N LYS A 78 -12.30 10.07 -0.24
CA LYS A 78 -13.32 9.02 -0.34
C LYS A 78 -12.74 7.62 -0.48
N LEU A 79 -11.46 7.49 -0.87
CA LEU A 79 -10.79 6.18 -0.96
C LEU A 79 -10.66 5.50 0.41
N HIS A 80 -10.70 6.27 1.50
CA HIS A 80 -10.60 5.75 2.86
C HIS A 80 -11.96 5.43 3.50
N THR A 81 -13.08 5.60 2.79
CA THR A 81 -14.41 5.30 3.33
C THR A 81 -14.54 3.82 3.68
N GLY A 82 -14.62 3.51 4.98
CA GLY A 82 -14.74 2.14 5.48
C GLY A 82 -13.44 1.33 5.48
N ARG A 83 -12.28 1.97 5.23
CA ARG A 83 -10.95 1.33 5.23
C ARG A 83 -10.16 1.77 6.45
N SER A 84 -9.53 0.84 7.15
CA SER A 84 -8.56 1.17 8.20
C SER A 84 -7.14 0.96 7.67
N ARG A 85 -6.17 1.58 8.34
CA ARG A 85 -4.75 1.32 8.06
C ARG A 85 -4.33 -0.10 8.43
N ASN A 86 -5.02 -0.69 9.40
CA ASN A 86 -4.70 -2.02 9.91
C ASN A 86 -4.94 -3.10 8.85
N ASP A 87 -6.07 -3.06 8.14
CA ASP A 87 -6.35 -3.99 7.05
C ASP A 87 -5.58 -3.65 5.77
N GLN A 88 -5.37 -2.35 5.51
CA GLN A 88 -4.55 -1.88 4.39
C GLN A 88 -3.11 -2.43 4.48
N VAL A 89 -2.39 -2.17 5.57
CA VAL A 89 -0.98 -2.60 5.69
C VAL A 89 -0.81 -4.11 5.63
N VAL A 90 -1.77 -4.87 6.19
CA VAL A 90 -1.75 -6.34 6.12
C VAL A 90 -2.00 -6.84 4.69
N THR A 91 -2.90 -6.17 3.95
CA THR A 91 -3.16 -6.49 2.55
C THR A 91 -1.92 -6.24 1.70
N ASP A 92 -1.29 -5.08 1.87
CA ASP A 92 -0.10 -4.69 1.11
C ASP A 92 1.06 -5.66 1.39
N LEU A 93 1.33 -5.95 2.67
CA LEU A 93 2.36 -6.92 3.06
C LEU A 93 2.12 -8.31 2.44
N ARG A 94 0.87 -8.81 2.47
CA ARG A 94 0.54 -10.11 1.89
C ARG A 94 0.67 -10.13 0.37
N LEU A 95 0.26 -9.08 -0.32
CA LEU A 95 0.41 -8.96 -1.78
C LEU A 95 1.89 -8.95 -2.17
N TRP A 96 2.70 -8.17 -1.46
CA TRP A 96 4.15 -8.09 -1.66
C TRP A 96 4.83 -9.42 -1.39
N MET A 97 4.59 -10.03 -0.22
CA MET A 97 5.14 -11.35 0.13
C MET A 97 4.75 -12.44 -0.86
N ARG A 98 3.52 -12.40 -1.41
CA ARG A 98 3.09 -13.38 -2.42
C ARG A 98 3.96 -13.30 -3.69
N GLN A 99 4.32 -12.10 -4.14
CA GLN A 99 5.20 -11.92 -5.30
C GLN A 99 6.61 -12.42 -4.98
N ASP A 100 7.15 -12.02 -3.84
CA ASP A 100 8.50 -12.41 -3.41
C ASP A 100 8.63 -13.91 -3.16
N CYS A 101 7.65 -14.54 -2.50
CA CYS A 101 7.62 -15.99 -2.32
C CYS A 101 7.58 -16.75 -3.65
N SER A 102 6.90 -16.21 -4.67
CA SER A 102 6.92 -16.80 -6.01
C SER A 102 8.31 -16.75 -6.63
N ALA A 103 9.00 -15.61 -6.52
CA ALA A 103 10.36 -15.46 -7.04
C ALA A 103 11.37 -16.36 -6.31
N LEU A 104 11.33 -16.38 -4.98
CA LEU A 104 12.20 -17.23 -4.16
C LEU A 104 11.96 -18.72 -4.43
N SER A 105 10.71 -19.13 -4.65
CA SER A 105 10.38 -20.51 -5.01
C SER A 105 10.97 -20.90 -6.37
N ALA A 106 11.01 -19.99 -7.33
CA ALA A 106 11.62 -20.23 -8.64
C ALA A 106 13.14 -20.40 -8.53
N LEU A 107 13.81 -19.51 -7.79
CA LEU A 107 15.27 -19.59 -7.55
C LEU A 107 15.66 -20.88 -6.83
N LEU A 108 14.88 -21.31 -5.84
CA LEU A 108 15.13 -22.56 -5.14
C LEU A 108 15.01 -23.77 -6.07
N ARG A 109 13.99 -23.79 -6.95
CA ARG A 109 13.82 -24.85 -7.94
C ARG A 109 14.97 -24.90 -8.94
N GLU A 110 15.46 -23.74 -9.37
CA GLU A 110 16.61 -23.63 -10.27
C GLU A 110 17.90 -24.17 -9.63
N LEU A 111 18.14 -23.85 -8.36
CA LEU A 111 19.24 -24.40 -7.60
C LEU A 111 19.15 -25.93 -7.51
N ILE A 112 17.98 -26.45 -7.11
CA ILE A 112 17.74 -27.90 -7.01
C ILE A 112 17.99 -28.57 -8.35
N LYS A 113 17.45 -28.01 -9.44
CA LYS A 113 17.66 -28.53 -10.80
C LYS A 113 19.15 -28.60 -11.15
N THR A 114 19.89 -27.53 -10.89
CA THR A 114 21.34 -27.47 -11.18
C THR A 114 22.11 -28.55 -10.42
N MET A 115 21.75 -28.81 -9.16
CA MET A 115 22.38 -29.86 -8.36
C MET A 115 22.07 -31.26 -8.90
N VAL A 116 20.82 -31.51 -9.31
CA VAL A 116 20.40 -32.79 -9.90
C VAL A 116 21.09 -33.03 -11.24
N ASP A 117 21.06 -32.04 -12.14
CA ASP A 117 21.70 -32.14 -13.46
C ASP A 117 23.21 -32.45 -13.33
N ARG A 118 23.88 -31.91 -12.31
CA ARG A 118 25.30 -32.20 -12.04
C ARG A 118 25.53 -33.58 -11.41
N ALA A 119 24.57 -34.13 -10.68
CA ALA A 119 24.70 -35.44 -10.04
C ALA A 119 24.48 -36.59 -11.04
N GLU A 120 23.75 -36.35 -12.13
CA GLU A 120 23.46 -37.35 -13.18
C GLU A 120 24.57 -37.42 -14.26
N ALA A 121 25.43 -36.41 -14.36
CA ALA A 121 26.55 -36.33 -15.31
C ALA A 121 27.82 -37.04 -14.81
#